data_AF-A0A843D8A4-F1
#
_entry.id   AF-A0A843D8A4-F1
#
_cell.length_a   1.000
_cell.length_b   1.000
_cell.length_c   1.000
_cell.angle_alpha   90.00
_cell.angle_beta   90.00
_cell.angle_gamma   90.00
#
_symmetry.space_group_name_H-M   'P 1'
#
loop_
_entity.id
_entity.type
_entity.pdbx_description
1 polymer ?
#
loop_
_entity_poly.entity_id
_entity_poly.type
_entity_poly.pdbx_seq_one_letter_code
_entity_poly.pdbx_strand_id
1 'polypeptide(L)'
;ETGTLAGMAVWEIQNEKQALIHFEKGLSEYPGIYKIINKETARELFGKVEWINRESDMGHAGLREAKLRYHPDFFVKAYYILPEDIPATLTYNNS
;
A
#
# COMPACT_ATOMS: atom_id res chain seq x y z
N GLU A 1 14.52 -24.15 18.33
CA GLU A 1 14.86 -23.61 16.99
C GLU A 1 14.62 -22.11 17.02
N THR A 2 15.62 -21.30 16.71
CA THR A 2 15.46 -19.84 16.62
C THR A 2 15.22 -19.48 15.16
N GLY A 3 13.99 -19.10 14.82
CA GLY A 3 13.67 -18.52 13.53
C GLY A 3 14.19 -17.08 13.43
N THR A 4 14.66 -16.69 12.25
CA THR A 4 15.02 -15.29 11.94
C THR A 4 13.82 -14.59 11.31
N LEU A 5 13.49 -13.37 11.80
CA LEU A 5 12.46 -12.55 11.18
C LEU A 5 12.92 -12.10 9.79
N ALA A 6 12.34 -12.68 8.74
CA ALA A 6 12.68 -12.32 7.37
C ALA A 6 11.80 -11.19 6.81
N GLY A 7 10.57 -11.03 7.32
CA GLY A 7 9.66 -10.00 6.83
C GLY A 7 8.45 -9.77 7.73
N MET A 8 7.82 -8.61 7.54
CA MET A 8 6.70 -8.14 8.36
C MET A 8 5.78 -7.21 7.55
N ALA A 9 4.52 -7.14 7.99
CA ALA A 9 3.56 -6.11 7.63
C ALA A 9 2.95 -5.50 8.89
N VAL A 10 2.69 -4.19 8.86
CA VAL A 10 1.94 -3.46 9.88
C VAL A 10 0.72 -2.86 9.22
N TRP A 11 -0.45 -3.13 9.80
CA TRP A 11 -1.73 -2.75 9.22
C TRP A 11 -2.76 -2.42 10.30
N GLU A 12 -3.80 -1.71 9.90
CA GLU A 12 -4.95 -1.38 10.74
C GLU A 12 -6.26 -1.65 9.99
N ILE A 13 -7.32 -2.03 10.72
CA ILE A 13 -8.68 -1.98 10.19
C ILE A 13 -9.20 -0.56 10.42
N GLN A 14 -9.35 0.21 9.34
CA GLN A 14 -9.73 1.62 9.42
C GLN A 14 -11.23 1.81 9.65
N ASN A 15 -12.04 0.88 9.13
CA ASN A 15 -13.48 0.84 9.31
C ASN A 15 -14.00 -0.57 9.04
N GLU A 16 -15.32 -0.78 9.13
CA GLU A 16 -15.99 -2.07 8.94
C GLU A 16 -15.71 -2.73 7.57
N LYS A 17 -15.23 -1.98 6.57
CA LYS A 17 -15.04 -2.46 5.20
C LYS A 17 -13.60 -2.52 4.74
N GLN A 18 -12.66 -1.79 5.36
CA GLN A 18 -11.30 -1.70 4.83
C GLN A 18 -10.21 -1.80 5.90
N ALA A 19 -9.10 -2.42 5.48
CA ALA A 19 -7.83 -2.34 6.18
C ALA A 19 -6.82 -1.53 5.37
N LEU A 20 -5.96 -0.78 6.05
CA LEU A 20 -4.83 -0.06 5.47
C LEU A 20 -3.52 -0.76 5.85
N ILE A 21 -2.67 -0.99 4.86
CA ILE A 21 -1.31 -1.49 5.07
C ILE A 21 -0.35 -0.31 5.16
N HIS A 22 0.10 0.02 6.37
CA HIS A 22 1.01 1.13 6.65
C HIS A 22 2.44 0.84 6.19
N PHE A 23 2.94 -0.37 6.48
CA PHE A 23 4.30 -0.75 6.14
C PHE A 23 4.41 -2.23 5.78
N GLU A 24 5.24 -2.51 4.77
CA GLU A 24 5.69 -3.85 4.42
C GLU A 24 7.22 -3.81 4.31
N LYS A 25 7.91 -4.72 5.01
CA LYS A 25 9.37 -4.84 4.94
C LYS A 25 9.76 -6.30 4.88
N GLY A 26 10.65 -6.63 3.96
CA GLY A 26 11.23 -7.96 3.82
C GLY A 26 12.71 -7.88 3.46
N LEU A 27 13.49 -8.84 3.95
CA LEU A 27 14.90 -9.02 3.62
C LEU A 27 15.07 -9.35 2.13
N SER A 28 15.89 -8.58 1.42
CA SER A 28 16.12 -8.70 -0.03
C SER A 28 16.77 -10.03 -0.44
N GLU A 29 17.43 -10.70 0.51
CA GLU A 29 18.06 -12.02 0.36
C GLU A 29 17.06 -13.14 0.06
N TYR A 30 15.76 -12.90 0.27
CA TYR A 30 14.69 -13.87 0.06
C TYR A 30 13.81 -13.47 -1.13
N PRO A 31 14.08 -13.97 -2.34
CA PRO A 31 13.25 -13.73 -3.51
C PRO A 31 11.78 -14.10 -3.25
N GLY A 32 10.86 -13.17 -3.56
CA GLY A 32 9.43 -13.39 -3.38
C GLY A 32 8.90 -13.14 -1.98
N ILE A 33 9.72 -12.68 -1.02
CA ILE A 33 9.27 -12.44 0.35
C ILE A 33 8.08 -11.48 0.44
N TYR A 34 8.04 -10.43 -0.37
CA TYR A 34 6.91 -9.52 -0.42
C TYR A 34 5.62 -10.21 -0.90
N LYS A 35 5.70 -11.22 -1.77
CA LYS A 35 4.52 -12.01 -2.16
C LYS A 35 3.96 -12.79 -0.98
N ILE A 36 4.84 -13.33 -0.14
CA ILE A 36 4.46 -14.05 1.07
C ILE A 36 3.85 -13.07 2.08
N ILE A 37 4.52 -11.95 2.38
CA ILE A 37 3.99 -10.91 3.29
C ILE A 37 2.57 -10.51 2.88
N ASN A 38 2.34 -10.23 1.59
CA ASN A 38 1.03 -9.85 1.07
C ASN A 38 -0.01 -10.96 1.21
N LYS A 39 0.36 -12.19 0.86
CA LYS A 39 -0.54 -13.36 0.96
C LYS A 39 -0.95 -13.62 2.41
N GLU A 40 0.01 -13.62 3.31
CA GLU A 40 -0.24 -13.88 4.73
C GLU A 40 -1.11 -12.77 5.34
N THR A 41 -0.84 -11.51 4.99
CA THR A 41 -1.65 -10.36 5.41
C THR A 41 -3.09 -10.46 4.88
N ALA A 42 -3.26 -10.78 3.59
CA ALA A 42 -4.57 -10.97 3.00
C ALA A 42 -5.33 -12.15 3.65
N ARG A 43 -4.62 -13.24 4.00
CA ARG A 43 -5.22 -14.37 4.73
C ARG A 43 -5.71 -13.95 6.12
N GLU A 44 -4.91 -13.18 6.86
CA GLU A 44 -5.31 -12.70 8.18
C GLU A 44 -6.49 -11.73 8.14
N LEU A 45 -6.63 -10.97 7.06
CA LEU A 45 -7.73 -10.02 6.86
C LEU A 45 -8.95 -10.63 6.17
N PHE A 46 -8.84 -11.87 5.68
CA PHE A 46 -9.90 -12.54 4.94
C PHE A 46 -11.17 -12.66 5.78
N GLY A 47 -12.29 -12.20 5.22
CA GLY A 47 -13.60 -12.19 5.88
C GLY A 47 -13.78 -11.14 6.98
N LYS A 48 -12.73 -10.37 7.32
CA LYS A 48 -12.82 -9.26 8.30
C LYS A 48 -13.10 -7.93 7.64
N VAL A 49 -12.63 -7.75 6.41
CA VAL A 49 -12.78 -6.53 5.61
C VAL A 49 -13.06 -6.91 4.16
N GLU A 50 -13.73 -6.01 3.44
CA GLU A 50 -14.01 -6.13 2.01
C GLU A 50 -12.80 -5.71 1.17
N TRP A 51 -12.06 -4.69 1.65
CA TRP A 51 -10.98 -4.05 0.91
C TRP A 51 -9.66 -4.00 1.69
N ILE A 52 -8.55 -4.23 1.00
CA ILE A 52 -7.21 -4.00 1.51
C ILE A 52 -6.59 -2.85 0.73
N ASN A 53 -6.43 -1.70 1.38
CA ASN A 53 -5.76 -0.54 0.84
C ASN A 53 -4.24 -0.69 1.06
N ARG A 54 -3.47 -0.74 -0.03
CA ARG A 54 -2.00 -0.88 -0.02
C ARG A 54 -1.26 0.43 -0.34
N GLU A 55 -1.86 1.56 0.00
CA GLU A 55 -1.33 2.93 -0.15
C GLU A 55 -0.98 3.37 -1.59
N SER A 56 -0.52 4.62 -1.74
CA SER A 56 -0.08 5.22 -3.01
C SER A 56 1.24 4.62 -3.52
N ASP A 57 1.42 4.57 -4.83
CA ASP A 57 2.71 4.21 -5.47
C ASP A 57 3.71 5.37 -5.48
N MET A 58 3.29 6.57 -5.05
CA MET A 58 4.07 7.81 -5.02
C MET A 58 4.69 8.16 -6.39
N GLY A 59 4.12 7.68 -7.49
CA GLY A 59 4.65 7.89 -8.84
C GLY A 59 5.84 7.00 -9.22
N HIS A 60 6.25 6.05 -8.36
CA HIS A 60 7.33 5.12 -8.69
C HIS A 60 6.82 4.00 -9.60
N ALA A 61 7.25 3.99 -10.86
CA ALA A 61 6.80 3.04 -11.88
C ALA A 61 6.91 1.56 -11.45
N GLY A 62 8.05 1.15 -10.89
CA GLY A 62 8.23 -0.22 -10.42
C GLY A 62 7.31 -0.59 -9.25
N LEU A 63 7.00 0.38 -8.38
CA LEU A 63 6.07 0.20 -7.27
C LEU A 63 4.63 0.09 -7.79
N ARG A 64 4.28 0.91 -8.79
CA ARG A 64 3.00 0.85 -9.49
C ARG A 64 2.79 -0.51 -10.15
N GLU A 65 3.76 -0.99 -10.92
CA GLU A 65 3.71 -2.31 -11.54
C GLU A 65 3.52 -3.43 -10.51
N ALA A 66 4.24 -3.36 -9.39
CA ALA A 66 4.12 -4.34 -8.32
C ALA A 66 2.71 -4.35 -7.69
N LYS A 67 2.05 -3.20 -7.55
CA LYS A 67 0.68 -3.07 -7.04
C LYS A 67 -0.35 -3.56 -8.06
N LEU A 68 -0.20 -3.17 -9.34
CA LEU A 68 -1.11 -3.56 -10.42
C LEU A 68 -1.11 -5.08 -10.67
N ARG A 69 -0.01 -5.79 -10.40
CA ARG A 69 0.07 -7.25 -10.52
C ARG A 69 -0.92 -8.01 -9.62
N TYR A 70 -1.43 -7.36 -8.57
CA TYR A 70 -2.45 -7.95 -7.70
C TYR A 70 -3.88 -7.70 -8.20
N HIS A 71 -4.05 -7.15 -9.41
CA HIS A 71 -5.35 -6.88 -10.03
C HIS A 71 -6.30 -6.10 -9.09
N PRO A 72 -5.91 -4.91 -8.63
CA PRO A 72 -6.73 -4.15 -7.70
C PRO A 72 -8.05 -3.76 -8.37
N ASP A 73 -9.14 -3.89 -7.63
CA ASP A 73 -10.47 -3.45 -8.07
C ASP A 73 -10.50 -1.94 -8.35
N PHE A 74 -9.72 -1.17 -7.58
CA PHE A 74 -9.64 0.28 -7.72
C PHE A 74 -8.20 0.80 -7.62
N PHE A 75 -7.91 1.84 -8.40
CA PHE A 75 -6.76 2.70 -8.21
C PHE A 75 -7.25 4.14 -7.96
N VAL A 76 -7.44 4.48 -6.69
CA VAL A 76 -8.10 5.73 -6.28
C VAL A 76 -7.24 6.94 -6.62
N LYS A 77 -7.84 7.97 -7.22
CA LYS A 77 -7.18 9.26 -7.49
C LYS A 77 -7.21 10.13 -6.24
N ALA A 78 -6.06 10.66 -5.84
CA ALA A 78 -5.97 11.72 -4.85
C ALA A 78 -6.24 13.07 -5.52
N TYR A 79 -6.98 13.94 -4.85
CA TYR A 79 -7.27 15.29 -5.31
C TYR A 79 -6.83 16.28 -4.24
N TYR A 80 -6.28 17.41 -4.67
CA TYR A 80 -6.01 18.55 -3.79
C TYR A 80 -7.15 19.54 -3.94
N ILE A 81 -7.76 19.94 -2.82
CA ILE A 81 -8.73 21.03 -2.78
C ILE A 81 -7.98 22.27 -2.33
N LEU A 82 -7.94 23.29 -3.19
CA LEU A 82 -7.25 24.55 -2.94
C LEU A 82 -8.28 25.66 -2.73
N PRO A 83 -8.07 26.58 -1.77
CA PRO A 83 -8.81 27.84 -1.71
C PRO A 83 -8.69 28.61 -3.03
N GLU A 84 -9.73 29.35 -3.44
CA GLU A 84 -9.75 30.05 -4.74
C GLU A 84 -8.59 31.04 -4.92
N ASP A 85 -8.11 31.59 -3.81
CA ASP A 85 -7.08 32.62 -3.78
C ASP A 85 -5.65 32.07 -3.82
N ILE A 86 -5.45 30.75 -3.83
CA ILE A 86 -4.11 30.15 -3.98
C ILE A 86 -3.78 30.00 -5.47
N PRO A 87 -2.78 30.72 -6.01
CA PRO A 87 -2.38 30.56 -7.40
C PRO A 87 -1.92 29.12 -7.68
N ALA A 88 -2.44 28.52 -8.76
CA ALA A 88 -2.06 27.18 -9.21
C ALA A 88 -0.55 27.01 -9.50
N THR A 89 0.19 28.11 -9.59
CA THR A 89 1.65 28.13 -9.77
C THR A 89 2.43 27.79 -8.50
N LEU A 90 1.82 27.87 -7.32
CA LEU A 90 2.44 27.46 -6.05
C LEU A 90 2.24 25.97 -5.73
N THR A 91 1.47 25.25 -6.56
CA THR A 91 0.99 23.90 -6.23
C THR A 91 1.68 22.79 -7.02
N TYR A 92 2.59 23.10 -7.93
CA TYR A 92 3.30 22.12 -8.75
C TYR A 92 4.76 22.51 -9.01
N ASN A 93 5.61 22.37 -7.98
CA ASN A 93 7.07 22.49 -8.08
C ASN A 93 7.74 21.67 -6.96
N ASN A 94 7.49 20.35 -6.91
CA ASN A 94 8.30 19.37 -6.16
C ASN A 94 7.93 17.93 -6.55
N SER A 95 8.25 17.53 -7.79
CA SER A 95 8.34 16.14 -8.22
C SER A 95 9.09 16.05 -9.54
#